data_AF-A0A7X9G3P4-F1
#
_entry.id   AF-A0A7X9G3P4-F1
#
_cell.length_a   1.000
_cell.length_b   1.000
_cell.length_c   1.000
_cell.angle_alpha   90.00
_cell.angle_beta   90.00
_cell.angle_gamma   90.00
#
_symmetry.space_group_name_H-M   'P 1'
#
loop_
_entity.id
_entity.type
_entity.pdbx_description
1 polymer ?
#
loop_
_entity_poly.entity_id
_entity_poly.type
_entity_poly.pdbx_seq_one_letter_code
_entity_poly.pdbx_strand_id
1 'polypeptide(L)'
;MSRHIFIKSFEILTLALVGLAVLVGCEQQPVPPYNRLNGQLLLEACGAMAQGRHDEAEAALQRLVDLEPGNSFAVDALRHEERRRHLEATNLMLATGDYHQLRLFLARIEKEGASSPELLTLRSVADGLEALTAVCARRPWETSGDVEKALDDLEPHVAALADSSRFQEFHRQLQSDLAVLRERELQAKIDAALTALDEAAFVGVDTVFAQAEAFRRNFPQHMFSKCWQELPTLTTAAALRKLVGSGAGMATADSRTALAVAGVMVWERLAPPVQAELAKMMSRESKSLPLCRRWIVVRQMDTKAGYEDLLVRLRAERPQLGLPSALVARYVSKGLVSSQEQLAWCWQSPCPGVTELFSRLQQIRTKNNPNSTRKK
;
A
#
# COMPACT_ATOMS: atom_id res chain seq x y z
N MET A 1 110.67 45.59 11.49
CA MET A 1 109.71 46.31 12.36
C MET A 1 108.50 46.77 11.56
N SER A 2 107.61 45.86 11.11
CA SER A 2 106.41 46.28 10.35
C SER A 2 105.23 45.30 10.39
N ARG A 3 105.13 44.46 11.43
CA ARG A 3 103.98 43.53 11.60
C ARG A 3 103.17 43.71 12.89
N HIS A 4 103.64 44.51 13.86
CA HIS A 4 102.93 44.74 15.12
C HIS A 4 102.01 45.97 15.15
N ILE A 5 102.09 46.87 14.15
CA ILE A 5 101.23 48.07 14.10
C ILE A 5 99.89 47.74 13.42
N PHE A 6 99.85 46.83 12.45
CA PHE A 6 98.63 46.48 11.72
C PHE A 6 97.60 45.70 12.57
N ILE A 7 98.05 44.92 13.56
CA ILE A 7 97.16 44.12 14.41
C ILE A 7 96.39 45.00 15.40
N LYS A 8 97.03 46.04 15.97
CA LYS A 8 96.37 46.95 16.91
C LYS A 8 95.31 47.84 16.24
N SER A 9 95.52 48.23 14.98
CA SER A 9 94.54 49.03 14.24
C SER A 9 93.29 48.23 13.86
N PHE A 10 93.44 46.92 13.63
CA PHE A 10 92.32 46.04 13.28
C PHE A 10 91.45 45.70 14.50
N GLU A 11 92.06 45.51 15.68
CA GLU A 11 91.33 45.27 16.94
C GLU A 11 90.52 46.49 17.41
N ILE A 12 91.04 47.72 17.21
CA ILE A 12 90.29 48.93 17.57
C ILE A 12 89.12 49.16 16.60
N LEU A 13 89.28 48.81 15.31
CA LEU A 13 88.24 48.96 14.31
C LEU A 13 87.11 47.92 14.48
N THR A 14 87.44 46.69 14.89
CA THR A 14 86.43 45.66 15.20
C THR A 14 85.70 45.95 16.51
N LEU A 15 86.37 46.49 17.53
CA LEU A 15 85.70 46.94 18.77
C LEU A 15 84.77 48.14 18.52
N ALA A 16 85.15 49.07 17.64
CA ALA A 16 84.27 50.19 17.26
C ALA A 16 83.05 49.74 16.43
N LEU A 17 83.22 48.76 15.53
CA LEU A 17 82.11 48.20 14.72
C LEU A 17 81.16 47.33 15.54
N VAL A 18 81.64 46.56 16.52
CA VAL A 18 80.79 45.81 17.45
C VAL A 18 80.10 46.76 18.43
N GLY A 19 80.77 47.84 18.86
CA GLY A 19 80.15 48.90 19.66
C GLY A 19 79.02 49.65 18.93
N LEU A 20 79.18 49.90 17.62
CA LEU A 20 78.13 50.51 16.79
C LEU A 20 76.99 49.54 16.43
N ALA A 21 77.28 48.25 16.26
CA ALA A 21 76.25 47.24 15.99
C ALA A 21 75.35 46.96 17.21
N VAL A 22 75.85 47.15 18.43
CA VAL A 22 75.06 47.03 19.67
C VAL A 22 74.18 48.27 19.91
N LEU A 23 74.48 49.42 19.29
CA LEU A 23 73.71 50.66 19.45
C LEU A 23 72.61 50.89 18.40
N VAL A 24 72.52 50.06 17.35
CA VAL A 24 71.54 50.24 16.25
C VAL A 24 70.55 49.05 16.14
N GLY A 25 70.67 48.03 16.99
CA GLY A 25 69.89 46.80 16.87
C GLY A 25 68.88 46.57 17.98
N CYS A 26 67.95 47.51 18.26
CA CYS A 26 66.66 47.25 18.91
C CYS A 26 65.80 48.53 18.91
N GLU A 27 65.41 49.04 17.74
CA GLU A 27 64.08 49.66 17.63
C GLU A 27 63.04 48.52 17.71
N GLN A 28 62.92 47.92 18.89
CA GLN A 28 61.73 47.16 19.23
C GLN A 28 60.61 48.19 19.19
N GLN A 29 59.75 48.12 18.17
CA GLN A 29 58.42 48.68 18.29
C GLN A 29 57.91 48.24 19.67
N PRO A 30 57.54 49.17 20.57
CA PRO A 30 57.10 48.80 21.90
C PRO A 30 55.97 47.80 21.70
N VAL A 31 56.14 46.59 22.27
CA VAL A 31 55.08 45.58 22.28
C VAL A 31 53.81 46.30 22.72
N PRO A 32 52.74 46.31 21.91
CA PRO A 32 51.55 47.04 22.24
C PRO A 32 51.11 46.64 23.65
N PRO A 33 50.74 47.60 24.52
CA PRO A 33 50.46 47.33 25.92
C PRO A 33 49.43 46.21 26.02
N TYR A 34 49.78 45.15 26.75
CA TYR A 34 48.91 43.98 26.94
C TYR A 34 47.57 44.45 27.53
N ASN A 35 46.52 44.39 26.71
CA ASN A 35 45.20 44.82 27.12
C ASN A 35 44.58 43.75 28.04
N ARG A 36 44.83 43.90 29.35
CA ARG A 36 44.35 42.98 30.40
C ARG A 36 42.83 42.76 30.34
N LEU A 37 42.09 43.79 29.94
CA LEU A 37 40.64 43.73 29.83
C LEU A 37 40.20 42.79 28.71
N ASN A 38 40.88 42.82 27.55
CA ASN A 38 40.58 41.90 26.45
C ASN A 38 40.87 40.44 26.82
N GLY A 39 42.00 40.20 27.50
CA GLY A 39 42.34 38.87 28.00
C GLY A 39 41.31 38.36 29.02
N GLN A 40 40.81 39.23 29.90
CA GLN A 40 39.76 38.90 30.86
C GLN A 40 38.43 38.59 30.18
N LEU A 41 37.96 39.45 29.26
CA LEU A 41 36.72 39.25 28.51
C LEU A 41 36.74 37.96 27.67
N LEU A 42 37.88 37.61 27.07
CA LEU A 42 38.04 36.35 26.36
C LEU A 42 37.96 35.13 27.29
N LEU A 43 38.61 35.20 28.46
CA LEU A 43 38.54 34.13 29.46
C LEU A 43 37.13 33.98 30.04
N GLU A 44 36.46 35.10 30.29
CA GLU A 44 35.06 35.13 30.73
C GLU A 44 34.14 34.53 29.68
N ALA A 45 34.26 34.93 28.42
CA ALA A 45 33.47 34.38 27.32
C ALA A 45 33.69 32.88 27.15
N CYS A 46 34.95 32.42 27.10
CA CYS A 46 35.28 30.98 26.99
C CYS A 46 34.77 30.18 28.21
N GLY A 47 34.92 30.73 29.41
CA GLY A 47 34.41 30.11 30.63
C GLY A 47 32.88 30.03 30.66
N ALA A 48 32.20 31.06 30.20
CA ALA A 48 30.74 31.11 30.09
C ALA A 48 30.22 30.12 29.03
N MET A 49 30.84 30.07 27.85
CA MET A 49 30.53 29.07 26.81
C MET A 49 30.70 27.63 27.32
N ALA A 50 31.80 27.34 28.00
CA ALA A 50 32.08 26.00 28.55
C ALA A 50 31.07 25.57 29.63
N GLN A 51 30.41 26.53 30.29
CA GLN A 51 29.42 26.28 31.35
C GLN A 51 27.98 26.40 30.86
N GLY A 52 27.75 26.61 29.56
CA GLY A 52 26.41 26.80 28.98
C GLY A 52 25.75 28.13 29.33
N ARG A 53 26.50 29.11 29.86
CA ARG A 53 26.03 30.46 30.20
C ARG A 53 26.14 31.38 28.99
N HIS A 54 25.36 31.09 27.97
CA HIS A 54 25.57 31.69 26.65
C HIS A 54 25.24 33.18 26.55
N ASP A 55 24.23 33.67 27.28
CA ASP A 55 23.92 35.11 27.32
C ASP A 55 25.08 35.95 27.91
N GLU A 56 25.77 35.40 28.91
CA GLU A 56 26.96 36.02 29.51
C GLU A 56 28.14 35.98 28.54
N ALA A 57 28.28 34.89 27.77
CA ALA A 57 29.30 34.77 26.74
C ALA A 57 29.08 35.78 25.60
N GLU A 58 27.85 35.90 25.08
CA GLU A 58 27.49 36.90 24.06
C GLU A 58 27.79 38.32 24.54
N ALA A 59 27.41 38.66 25.78
CA ALA A 59 27.66 39.99 26.34
C ALA A 59 29.17 40.31 26.46
N ALA A 60 29.99 39.33 26.87
CA ALA A 60 31.44 39.48 26.96
C ALA A 60 32.09 39.60 25.57
N LEU A 61 31.65 38.79 24.60
CA LEU A 61 32.12 38.82 23.21
C LEU A 61 31.75 40.14 22.52
N GLN A 62 30.52 40.62 22.69
CA GLN A 62 30.06 41.89 22.12
C GLN A 62 30.90 43.06 22.65
N ARG A 63 31.15 43.09 23.98
CA ARG A 63 32.06 44.08 24.58
C ARG A 63 33.46 44.03 23.97
N LEU A 64 33.96 42.83 23.67
CA LEU A 64 35.27 42.66 23.06
C LEU A 64 35.30 43.21 21.63
N VAL A 65 34.24 42.97 20.85
CA VAL A 65 34.08 43.51 19.48
C VAL A 65 33.95 45.03 19.51
N ASP A 66 33.20 45.60 20.47
CA ASP A 66 33.03 47.05 20.61
C ASP A 66 34.36 47.75 20.93
N LEU A 67 35.23 47.10 21.70
CA LEU A 67 36.57 47.61 22.06
C LEU A 67 37.60 47.40 20.95
N GLU A 68 37.56 46.26 20.27
CA GLU A 68 38.45 45.90 19.16
C GLU A 68 37.65 45.33 17.98
N PRO A 69 37.14 46.20 17.09
CA PRO A 69 36.36 45.77 15.92
C PRO A 69 37.12 44.86 14.95
N GLY A 70 38.47 44.86 15.02
CA GLY A 70 39.35 44.00 14.23
C GLY A 70 39.62 42.63 14.83
N ASN A 71 39.05 42.30 16.00
CA ASN A 71 39.25 41.01 16.64
C ASN A 71 38.44 39.91 15.93
N SER A 72 39.05 39.26 14.93
CA SER A 72 38.40 38.24 14.10
C SER A 72 37.84 37.08 14.91
N PHE A 73 38.55 36.64 15.96
CA PHE A 73 38.09 35.57 16.83
C PHE A 73 36.78 35.91 17.53
N ALA A 74 36.67 37.12 18.08
CA ALA A 74 35.46 37.54 18.79
C ALA A 74 34.25 37.68 17.87
N VAL A 75 34.48 38.20 16.66
CA VAL A 75 33.44 38.27 15.61
C VAL A 75 32.98 36.87 15.20
N ASP A 76 33.92 35.94 14.97
CA ASP A 76 33.58 34.57 14.59
C ASP A 76 32.90 33.79 15.73
N ALA A 77 33.32 34.01 16.98
CA ALA A 77 32.70 33.41 18.17
C ALA A 77 31.28 33.95 18.41
N LEU A 78 31.06 35.25 18.22
CA LEU A 78 29.73 35.86 18.30
C LEU A 78 28.80 35.27 17.24
N ARG A 79 29.29 35.14 15.99
CA ARG A 79 28.55 34.51 14.90
C ARG A 79 28.22 33.03 15.19
N HIS A 80 29.11 32.32 15.89
CA HIS A 80 28.86 30.95 16.32
C HIS A 80 27.74 30.87 17.36
N GLU A 81 27.73 31.74 18.37
CA GLU A 81 26.65 31.82 19.37
C GLU A 81 25.31 32.21 18.75
N GLU A 82 25.28 33.20 17.83
CA GLU A 82 24.09 33.56 17.07
C GLU A 82 23.53 32.36 16.29
N ARG A 83 24.41 31.58 15.62
CA ARG A 83 24.00 30.37 14.90
C ARG A 83 23.40 29.33 15.85
N ARG A 84 24.03 29.10 17.01
CA ARG A 84 23.51 28.17 18.04
C ARG A 84 22.11 28.59 18.48
N ARG A 85 21.91 29.89 18.77
CA ARG A 85 20.61 30.45 19.16
C ARG A 85 19.55 30.27 18.08
N HIS A 86 19.89 30.49 16.81
CA HIS A 86 18.99 30.23 15.69
C HIS A 86 18.60 28.74 15.58
N LEU A 87 19.55 27.83 15.80
CA LEU A 87 19.27 26.38 15.81
C LEU A 87 18.39 25.97 16.99
N GLU A 88 18.59 26.54 18.18
CA GLU A 88 17.75 26.29 19.36
C GLU A 88 16.31 26.75 19.14
N ALA A 89 16.13 27.97 18.62
CA ALA A 89 14.82 28.49 18.26
C ALA A 89 14.13 27.61 17.20
N THR A 90 14.88 27.18 16.18
CA THR A 90 14.36 26.28 15.14
C THR A 90 13.93 24.93 15.71
N ASN A 91 14.75 24.32 16.58
CA ASN A 91 14.44 23.05 17.23
C ASN A 91 13.18 23.15 18.10
N LEU A 92 12.97 24.28 18.78
CA LEU A 92 11.74 24.53 19.55
C LEU A 92 10.51 24.60 18.63
N MET A 93 10.61 25.29 17.49
CA MET A 93 9.52 25.38 16.51
C MET A 93 9.21 24.01 15.89
N LEU A 94 10.24 23.22 15.57
CA LEU A 94 10.08 21.84 15.10
C LEU A 94 9.42 20.95 16.15
N ALA A 95 9.82 21.05 17.42
CA ALA A 95 9.27 20.26 18.51
C ALA A 95 7.80 20.60 18.82
N THR A 96 7.41 21.86 18.63
CA THR A 96 6.03 22.32 18.81
C THR A 96 5.15 22.12 17.58
N GLY A 97 5.74 21.76 16.43
CA GLY A 97 5.03 21.55 15.18
C GLY A 97 4.57 22.85 14.49
N ASP A 98 5.12 24.00 14.86
CA ASP A 98 4.77 25.29 14.27
C ASP A 98 5.60 25.56 12.99
N TYR A 99 5.29 24.82 11.93
CA TYR A 99 6.00 24.90 10.65
C TYR A 99 5.84 26.26 9.97
N HIS A 100 4.72 26.97 10.22
CA HIS A 100 4.50 28.30 9.67
C HIS A 100 5.43 29.34 10.31
N GLN A 101 5.53 29.36 11.64
CA GLN A 101 6.48 30.26 12.32
C GLN A 101 7.92 29.93 11.94
N LEU A 102 8.25 28.65 11.78
CA LEU A 102 9.58 28.24 11.33
C LEU A 102 9.94 28.83 9.96
N ARG A 103 9.04 28.78 8.98
CA ARG A 103 9.26 29.38 7.66
C ARG A 103 9.48 30.89 7.74
N LEU A 104 8.68 31.59 8.54
CA LEU A 104 8.83 33.03 8.75
C LEU A 104 10.17 33.37 9.40
N PHE A 105 10.59 32.57 10.40
CA PHE A 105 11.87 32.73 11.08
C PHE A 105 13.06 32.51 10.15
N LEU A 106 13.06 31.43 9.37
CA LEU A 106 14.12 31.13 8.39
C LEU A 106 14.21 32.22 7.31
N ALA A 107 13.07 32.69 6.78
CA ALA A 107 13.04 33.76 5.78
C ALA A 107 13.56 35.10 6.33
N ARG A 108 13.39 35.34 7.64
CA ARG A 108 13.93 36.53 8.31
C ARG A 108 15.45 36.45 8.44
N ILE A 109 15.97 35.33 8.95
CA ILE A 109 17.42 35.10 9.09
C ILE A 109 18.13 35.21 7.73
N GLU A 110 17.50 34.73 6.67
CA GLU A 110 18.02 34.82 5.31
C GLU A 110 18.12 36.26 4.81
N LYS A 111 17.10 37.09 5.07
CA LYS A 111 17.15 38.52 4.75
C LYS A 111 18.22 39.27 5.55
N GLU A 112 18.47 38.84 6.78
CA GLU A 112 19.48 39.44 7.67
C GLU A 112 20.91 38.98 7.32
N GLY A 113 21.08 38.05 6.36
CA GLY A 113 22.39 37.57 5.91
C GLY A 113 23.06 36.57 6.87
N ALA A 114 22.32 36.07 7.87
CA ALA A 114 22.80 35.15 8.89
C ALA A 114 22.52 33.67 8.56
N SER A 115 22.14 33.35 7.32
CA SER A 115 21.84 31.98 6.88
C SER A 115 23.09 31.10 6.86
N SER A 116 23.04 30.02 7.62
CA SER A 116 24.00 28.92 7.49
C SER A 116 23.44 27.81 6.59
N PRO A 117 24.29 26.99 5.93
CA PRO A 117 23.82 25.88 5.10
C PRO A 117 22.96 24.89 5.89
N GLU A 118 23.24 24.70 7.18
CA GLU A 118 22.42 23.84 8.07
C GLU A 118 21.02 24.40 8.31
N LEU A 119 20.84 25.73 8.37
CA LEU A 119 19.51 26.34 8.51
C LEU A 119 18.71 26.25 7.21
N LEU A 120 19.39 26.29 6.06
CA LEU A 120 18.74 26.16 4.75
C LEU A 120 18.20 24.74 4.49
N THR A 121 18.88 23.70 4.98
CA THR A 121 18.38 22.32 4.87
C THR A 121 17.13 22.09 5.72
N LEU A 122 16.96 22.83 6.83
CA LEU A 122 15.78 22.71 7.69
C LEU A 122 14.47 23.15 7.01
N ARG A 123 14.54 23.95 5.93
CA ARG A 123 13.37 24.34 5.16
C ARG A 123 12.67 23.14 4.52
N SER A 124 13.43 22.29 3.84
CA SER A 124 12.88 21.10 3.19
C SER A 124 12.38 20.07 4.20
N VAL A 125 13.04 20.00 5.37
CA VAL A 125 12.59 19.17 6.51
C VAL A 125 11.26 19.68 7.06
N ALA A 126 11.10 20.99 7.24
CA ALA A 126 9.85 21.58 7.72
C ALA A 126 8.68 21.29 6.77
N ASP A 127 8.90 21.49 5.46
CA ASP A 127 7.90 21.18 4.43
C ASP A 127 7.52 19.68 4.45
N GLY A 128 8.52 18.80 4.60
CA GLY A 128 8.29 17.36 4.70
C GLY A 128 7.54 16.93 5.96
N LEU A 129 7.85 17.53 7.12
CA LEU A 129 7.16 17.22 8.38
C LEU A 129 5.71 17.71 8.39
N GLU A 130 5.41 18.85 7.76
CA GLU A 130 4.04 19.31 7.56
C GLU A 130 3.26 18.33 6.68
N ALA A 131 3.82 17.91 5.55
CA ALA A 131 3.22 16.91 4.66
C ALA A 131 3.00 15.57 5.38
N LEU A 132 3.98 15.12 6.16
CA LEU A 132 3.88 13.92 6.99
C LEU A 132 2.75 14.01 8.03
N THR A 133 2.59 15.17 8.67
CA THR A 133 1.53 15.42 9.63
C THR A 133 0.15 15.36 8.96
N ALA A 134 0.02 15.98 7.79
CA ALA A 134 -1.21 15.94 6.99
C ALA A 134 -1.56 14.51 6.54
N VAL A 135 -0.57 13.70 6.18
CA VAL A 135 -0.76 12.30 5.78
C VAL A 135 -1.17 11.43 6.98
N CYS A 136 -0.49 11.59 8.12
CA CYS A 136 -0.82 10.87 9.35
C CYS A 136 -2.24 11.19 9.86
N ALA A 137 -2.72 12.42 9.66
CA ALA A 137 -4.07 12.83 10.05
C ALA A 137 -5.19 12.13 9.25
N ARG A 138 -4.90 11.57 8.08
CA ARG A 138 -5.89 10.86 7.23
C ARG A 138 -6.11 9.40 7.62
N ARG A 139 -5.42 8.90 8.65
CA ARG A 139 -5.58 7.51 9.11
C ARG A 139 -6.92 7.32 9.84
N PRO A 140 -7.52 6.11 9.79
CA PRO A 140 -7.11 4.93 9.04
C PRO A 140 -7.45 5.03 7.54
N TRP A 141 -6.63 4.43 6.68
CA TRP A 141 -6.89 4.39 5.23
C TRP A 141 -7.84 3.24 4.89
N GLU A 142 -8.87 3.53 4.11
CA GLU A 142 -9.89 2.54 3.73
C GLU A 142 -9.57 1.85 2.41
N THR A 143 -8.99 2.60 1.46
CA THR A 143 -8.71 2.12 0.10
C THR A 143 -7.24 2.23 -0.28
N SER A 144 -6.83 1.44 -1.27
CA SER A 144 -5.50 1.53 -1.88
C SER A 144 -5.23 2.90 -2.48
N GLY A 145 -6.24 3.56 -3.05
CA GLY A 145 -6.14 4.91 -3.61
C GLY A 145 -5.83 5.99 -2.57
N ASP A 146 -6.31 5.82 -1.33
CA ASP A 146 -5.99 6.76 -0.23
C ASP A 146 -4.51 6.68 0.15
N VAL A 147 -3.95 5.46 0.15
CA VAL A 147 -2.54 5.21 0.46
C VAL A 147 -1.63 5.63 -0.69
N GLU A 148 -2.04 5.40 -1.95
CA GLU A 148 -1.35 5.91 -3.14
C GLU A 148 -1.22 7.43 -3.09
N LYS A 149 -2.34 8.12 -2.88
CA LYS A 149 -2.33 9.58 -2.74
C LYS A 149 -1.46 10.06 -1.58
N ALA A 150 -1.44 9.32 -0.47
CA ALA A 150 -0.58 9.64 0.66
C ALA A 150 0.92 9.46 0.33
N LEU A 151 1.28 8.46 -0.49
CA LEU A 151 2.65 8.27 -0.97
C LEU A 151 3.03 9.36 -2.00
N ASP A 152 2.13 9.70 -2.91
CA ASP A 152 2.33 10.76 -3.90
C ASP A 152 2.54 12.13 -3.23
N ASP A 153 1.74 12.44 -2.19
CA ASP A 153 1.89 13.67 -1.39
C ASP A 153 3.25 13.71 -0.64
N LEU A 154 3.83 12.55 -0.30
CA LEU A 154 5.12 12.46 0.40
C LEU A 154 6.32 12.41 -0.53
N GLU A 155 6.17 11.95 -1.77
CA GLU A 155 7.26 11.73 -2.74
C GLU A 155 8.22 12.91 -2.85
N PRO A 156 7.78 14.18 -2.97
CA PRO A 156 8.68 15.33 -3.07
C PRO A 156 9.55 15.55 -1.83
N HIS A 157 9.13 15.01 -0.68
CA HIS A 157 9.75 15.26 0.62
C HIS A 157 10.56 14.07 1.14
N VAL A 158 10.55 12.92 0.45
CA VAL A 158 11.25 11.70 0.87
C VAL A 158 12.75 11.96 1.08
N ALA A 159 13.39 12.71 0.18
CA ALA A 159 14.83 12.99 0.27
C ALA A 159 15.18 13.83 1.52
N ALA A 160 14.31 14.77 1.91
CA ALA A 160 14.54 15.62 3.07
C ALA A 160 14.36 14.87 4.41
N LEU A 161 13.51 13.83 4.42
CA LEU A 161 13.22 13.02 5.61
C LEU A 161 14.02 11.72 5.66
N ALA A 162 14.85 11.45 4.66
CA ALA A 162 15.56 10.18 4.49
C ALA A 162 16.51 9.85 5.65
N ASP A 163 17.06 10.85 6.34
CA ASP A 163 17.99 10.66 7.45
C ASP A 163 17.32 10.03 8.70
N SER A 164 15.98 10.07 8.78
CA SER A 164 15.22 9.51 9.90
C SER A 164 14.90 8.02 9.67
N SER A 165 15.48 7.14 10.49
CA SER A 165 15.17 5.71 10.47
C SER A 165 13.70 5.40 10.72
N ARG A 166 13.03 6.19 11.58
CA ARG A 166 11.59 6.08 11.84
C ARG A 166 10.75 6.41 10.62
N PHE A 167 11.15 7.43 9.85
CA PHE A 167 10.47 7.78 8.61
C PHE A 167 10.64 6.68 7.56
N GLN A 168 11.85 6.13 7.40
CA GLN A 168 12.09 5.02 6.48
C GLN A 168 11.28 3.77 6.81
N GLU A 169 11.12 3.46 8.09
CA GLU A 169 10.26 2.35 8.56
C GLU A 169 8.78 2.63 8.27
N PHE A 170 8.30 3.83 8.58
CA PHE A 170 6.94 4.26 8.27
C PHE A 170 6.63 4.18 6.77
N HIS A 171 7.53 4.68 5.93
CA HIS A 171 7.37 4.67 4.47
C HIS A 171 7.33 3.24 3.92
N ARG A 172 8.19 2.34 4.42
CA ARG A 172 8.12 0.91 4.06
C ARG A 172 6.81 0.27 4.51
N GLN A 173 6.31 0.60 5.70
CA GLN A 173 5.04 0.09 6.19
C GLN A 173 3.88 0.54 5.29
N LEU A 174 3.83 1.83 4.91
CA LEU A 174 2.85 2.36 3.96
C LEU A 174 2.84 1.58 2.63
N GLN A 175 4.02 1.31 2.08
CA GLN A 175 4.15 0.54 0.84
C GLN A 175 3.65 -0.90 0.99
N SER A 176 3.93 -1.53 2.14
CA SER A 176 3.39 -2.86 2.48
C SER A 176 1.87 -2.84 2.62
N ASP A 177 1.32 -1.85 3.32
CA ASP A 177 -0.12 -1.71 3.54
C ASP A 177 -0.86 -1.49 2.21
N LEU A 178 -0.28 -0.70 1.29
CA LEU A 178 -0.79 -0.52 -0.06
C LEU A 178 -0.88 -1.84 -0.84
N ALA A 179 0.15 -2.68 -0.75
CA ALA A 179 0.13 -3.99 -1.43
C ALA A 179 -0.99 -4.88 -0.89
N VAL A 180 -1.16 -4.92 0.43
CA VAL A 180 -2.22 -5.69 1.10
C VAL A 180 -3.61 -5.17 0.73
N LEU A 181 -3.82 -3.85 0.71
CA LEU A 181 -5.10 -3.25 0.34
C LEU A 181 -5.43 -3.52 -1.13
N ARG A 182 -4.46 -3.37 -2.04
CA ARG A 182 -4.65 -3.70 -3.47
C ARG A 182 -5.04 -5.17 -3.68
N GLU A 183 -4.38 -6.09 -2.98
CA GLU A 183 -4.70 -7.51 -3.05
C GLU A 183 -6.12 -7.79 -2.53
N ARG A 184 -6.50 -7.19 -1.39
CA ARG A 184 -7.84 -7.31 -0.81
C ARG A 184 -8.93 -6.77 -1.74
N GLU A 185 -8.70 -5.60 -2.33
CA GLU A 185 -9.64 -5.00 -3.28
C GLU A 185 -9.77 -5.81 -4.57
N LEU A 186 -8.66 -6.34 -5.08
CA LEU A 186 -8.66 -7.24 -6.23
C LEU A 186 -9.48 -8.50 -5.92
N GLN A 187 -9.26 -9.12 -4.77
CA GLN A 187 -10.00 -10.30 -4.35
C GLN A 187 -11.50 -10.00 -4.20
N ALA A 188 -11.87 -8.86 -3.60
CA ALA A 188 -13.26 -8.45 -3.48
C ALA A 188 -13.92 -8.24 -4.86
N LYS A 189 -13.20 -7.67 -5.83
CA LYS A 189 -13.67 -7.53 -7.22
C LYS A 189 -13.87 -8.89 -7.89
N ILE A 190 -12.95 -9.84 -7.69
CA ILE A 190 -13.06 -11.21 -8.20
C ILE A 190 -14.28 -11.92 -7.60
N ASP A 191 -14.46 -11.86 -6.28
CA ASP A 191 -15.56 -12.51 -5.58
C ASP A 191 -16.92 -11.97 -6.01
N ALA A 192 -17.04 -10.64 -6.16
CA ALA A 192 -18.23 -10.00 -6.68
C ALA A 192 -18.53 -10.43 -8.12
N ALA A 193 -17.51 -10.50 -8.98
CA ALA A 193 -17.67 -10.92 -10.36
C ALA A 193 -18.01 -12.41 -10.50
N LEU A 194 -17.44 -13.28 -9.66
CA LEU A 194 -17.81 -14.70 -9.59
C LEU A 194 -19.24 -14.89 -9.09
N THR A 195 -19.67 -14.09 -8.10
CA THR A 195 -21.05 -14.11 -7.61
C THR A 195 -22.03 -13.69 -8.71
N ALA A 196 -21.71 -12.62 -9.44
CA ALA A 196 -22.52 -12.18 -10.58
C ALA A 196 -22.62 -13.26 -11.66
N LEU A 197 -21.52 -13.97 -11.95
CA LEU A 197 -21.53 -15.10 -12.89
C LEU A 197 -22.37 -16.30 -12.38
N ASP A 198 -22.25 -16.63 -11.09
CA ASP A 198 -23.07 -17.68 -10.47
C ASP A 198 -24.56 -17.37 -10.59
N GLU A 199 -24.95 -16.11 -10.40
CA GLU A 199 -26.33 -15.65 -10.55
C GLU A 199 -26.78 -15.62 -12.02
N ALA A 200 -25.95 -15.08 -12.91
CA ALA A 200 -26.27 -15.00 -14.33
C ALA A 200 -26.55 -16.38 -14.92
N ALA A 201 -25.88 -17.45 -14.42
CA ALA A 201 -26.05 -18.83 -14.87
C ALA A 201 -27.52 -19.29 -14.86
N PHE A 202 -28.35 -18.61 -14.06
CA PHE A 202 -29.76 -18.91 -13.86
C PHE A 202 -30.71 -17.89 -14.53
N VAL A 203 -30.21 -16.78 -15.07
CA VAL A 203 -31.04 -15.76 -15.74
C VAL A 203 -31.25 -16.08 -17.22
N GLY A 204 -30.18 -16.39 -17.95
CA GLY A 204 -30.24 -16.63 -19.38
C GLY A 204 -28.88 -16.95 -20.00
N VAL A 205 -28.89 -17.66 -21.12
CA VAL A 205 -27.64 -18.13 -21.76
C VAL A 205 -26.78 -16.95 -22.21
N ASP A 206 -27.36 -15.99 -22.93
CA ASP A 206 -26.61 -14.86 -23.51
C ASP A 206 -25.99 -13.94 -22.44
N THR A 207 -26.70 -13.72 -21.33
CA THR A 207 -26.21 -12.89 -20.21
C THR A 207 -24.99 -13.50 -19.54
N VAL A 208 -24.95 -14.83 -19.40
CA VAL A 208 -23.82 -15.54 -18.79
C VAL A 208 -22.60 -15.47 -19.67
N PHE A 209 -22.77 -15.71 -20.97
CA PHE A 209 -21.66 -15.67 -21.91
C PHE A 209 -21.05 -14.26 -22.00
N ALA A 210 -21.89 -13.21 -22.03
CA ALA A 210 -21.40 -11.84 -22.01
C ALA A 210 -20.62 -11.51 -20.73
N GLN A 211 -21.13 -11.92 -19.56
CA GLN A 211 -20.43 -11.71 -18.29
C GLN A 211 -19.16 -12.55 -18.17
N ALA A 212 -19.15 -13.77 -18.69
CA ALA A 212 -17.97 -14.65 -18.67
C ALA A 212 -16.85 -14.09 -19.56
N GLU A 213 -17.19 -13.51 -20.71
CA GLU A 213 -16.23 -12.79 -21.55
C GLU A 213 -15.69 -11.53 -20.85
N ALA A 214 -16.56 -10.76 -20.18
CA ALA A 214 -16.13 -9.60 -19.40
C ALA A 214 -15.19 -10.02 -18.25
N PHE A 215 -15.52 -11.10 -17.52
CA PHE A 215 -14.67 -11.67 -16.48
C PHE A 215 -13.30 -12.07 -17.04
N ARG A 216 -13.27 -12.78 -18.18
CA ARG A 216 -12.03 -13.23 -18.80
C ARG A 216 -11.13 -12.08 -19.26
N ARG A 217 -11.72 -10.99 -19.76
CA ARG A 217 -10.97 -9.77 -20.14
C ARG A 217 -10.35 -9.10 -18.92
N ASN A 218 -11.08 -9.03 -17.81
CA ASN A 218 -10.63 -8.36 -16.59
C ASN A 218 -9.68 -9.23 -15.74
N PHE A 219 -9.85 -10.55 -15.77
CA PHE A 219 -9.11 -11.52 -14.94
C PHE A 219 -8.62 -12.72 -15.77
N PRO A 220 -7.72 -12.52 -16.75
CA PRO A 220 -7.32 -13.57 -17.69
C PRO A 220 -6.57 -14.72 -17.01
N GLN A 221 -5.81 -14.42 -15.97
CA GLN A 221 -5.01 -15.42 -15.22
C GLN A 221 -5.82 -16.17 -14.15
N HIS A 222 -7.08 -15.77 -13.90
CA HIS A 222 -7.91 -16.40 -12.90
C HIS A 222 -8.37 -17.80 -13.33
N MET A 223 -8.56 -18.70 -12.36
CA MET A 223 -8.90 -20.11 -12.61
C MET A 223 -10.15 -20.30 -13.46
N PHE A 224 -11.15 -19.45 -13.29
CA PHE A 224 -12.38 -19.48 -14.09
C PHE A 224 -12.07 -19.50 -15.60
N SER A 225 -11.19 -18.59 -16.05
CA SER A 225 -10.81 -18.45 -17.46
C SER A 225 -10.18 -19.72 -18.01
N LYS A 226 -9.27 -20.34 -17.23
CA LYS A 226 -8.63 -21.62 -17.56
C LYS A 226 -9.66 -22.75 -17.63
N CYS A 227 -10.49 -22.89 -16.60
CA CYS A 227 -11.50 -23.94 -16.55
C CYS A 227 -12.52 -23.82 -17.68
N TRP A 228 -12.98 -22.63 -17.99
CA TRP A 228 -13.99 -22.43 -19.03
C TRP A 228 -13.48 -22.82 -20.43
N GLN A 229 -12.19 -22.61 -20.71
CA GLN A 229 -11.56 -23.00 -21.97
C GLN A 229 -11.22 -24.50 -22.04
N GLU A 230 -10.67 -25.06 -20.96
CA GLU A 230 -10.13 -26.43 -20.97
C GLU A 230 -11.20 -27.49 -20.68
N LEU A 231 -12.22 -27.21 -19.86
CA LEU A 231 -13.24 -28.19 -19.47
C LEU A 231 -13.92 -28.92 -20.66
N PRO A 232 -14.33 -28.24 -21.75
CA PRO A 232 -14.99 -28.90 -22.88
C PRO A 232 -14.09 -29.88 -23.65
N THR A 233 -12.77 -29.79 -23.51
CA THR A 233 -11.82 -30.66 -24.22
C THR A 233 -11.47 -31.92 -23.42
N LEU A 234 -11.84 -31.97 -22.14
CA LEU A 234 -11.53 -33.08 -21.25
C LEU A 234 -12.45 -34.28 -21.52
N THR A 235 -11.84 -35.46 -21.62
CA THR A 235 -12.56 -36.73 -21.84
C THR A 235 -12.49 -37.69 -20.66
N THR A 236 -11.61 -37.45 -19.68
CA THR A 236 -11.38 -38.38 -18.56
C THR A 236 -11.39 -37.67 -17.20
N ALA A 237 -11.77 -38.41 -16.15
CA ALA A 237 -11.76 -37.91 -14.76
C ALA A 237 -10.33 -37.56 -14.28
N ALA A 238 -9.31 -38.29 -14.75
CA ALA A 238 -7.91 -38.00 -14.41
C ALA A 238 -7.45 -36.65 -14.98
N ALA A 239 -7.88 -36.30 -16.20
CA ALA A 239 -7.57 -35.01 -16.79
C ALA A 239 -8.21 -33.84 -16.02
N LEU A 240 -9.45 -34.01 -15.54
CA LEU A 240 -10.09 -33.03 -14.65
C LEU A 240 -9.32 -32.86 -13.34
N ARG A 241 -8.90 -33.95 -12.70
CA ARG A 241 -8.08 -33.88 -11.48
C ARG A 241 -6.74 -33.21 -11.72
N LYS A 242 -6.13 -33.40 -12.90
CA LYS A 242 -4.88 -32.73 -13.27
C LYS A 242 -5.07 -31.23 -13.51
N LEU A 243 -6.14 -30.84 -14.20
CA LEU A 243 -6.51 -29.43 -14.39
C LEU A 243 -6.63 -28.72 -13.04
N VAL A 244 -7.33 -29.35 -12.11
CA VAL A 244 -7.62 -28.84 -10.77
C VAL A 244 -6.40 -28.93 -9.83
N GLY A 245 -5.57 -29.98 -9.95
CA GLY A 245 -4.40 -30.24 -9.10
C GLY A 245 -3.09 -29.60 -9.57
N SER A 246 -3.05 -29.03 -10.78
CA SER A 246 -1.87 -28.34 -11.31
C SER A 246 -1.61 -26.95 -10.70
N GLY A 247 -2.45 -26.50 -9.78
CA GLY A 247 -2.20 -25.36 -8.91
C GLY A 247 -2.66 -25.68 -7.49
N ALA A 248 -2.34 -24.82 -6.53
CA ALA A 248 -2.88 -24.84 -5.15
C ALA A 248 -4.43 -24.66 -5.06
N GLY A 249 -5.13 -24.94 -6.15
CA GLY A 249 -6.41 -24.39 -6.58
C GLY A 249 -7.67 -25.09 -6.07
N MET A 250 -7.58 -25.96 -5.07
CA MET A 250 -8.79 -26.46 -4.37
C MET A 250 -8.86 -26.00 -2.92
N ALA A 251 -7.84 -25.28 -2.43
CA ALA A 251 -7.81 -24.82 -1.04
C ALA A 251 -8.82 -23.70 -0.79
N THR A 252 -9.06 -22.82 -1.78
CA THR A 252 -9.96 -21.67 -1.62
C THR A 252 -11.39 -21.98 -2.06
N ALA A 253 -12.36 -21.28 -1.46
CA ALA A 253 -13.77 -21.40 -1.83
C ALA A 253 -14.01 -20.91 -3.27
N ASP A 254 -13.28 -19.87 -3.68
CA ASP A 254 -13.49 -19.16 -4.95
C ASP A 254 -13.13 -20.01 -6.16
N SER A 255 -12.07 -20.82 -6.03
CA SER A 255 -11.68 -21.76 -7.08
C SER A 255 -12.73 -22.85 -7.31
N ARG A 256 -13.42 -23.28 -6.26
CA ARG A 256 -14.51 -24.25 -6.36
C ARG A 256 -15.77 -23.61 -6.97
N THR A 257 -16.04 -22.35 -6.67
CA THR A 257 -17.11 -21.56 -7.31
C THR A 257 -16.80 -21.38 -8.80
N ALA A 258 -15.59 -20.96 -9.15
CA ALA A 258 -15.14 -20.78 -10.53
C ALA A 258 -15.27 -22.05 -11.37
N LEU A 259 -14.82 -23.19 -10.84
CA LEU A 259 -14.97 -24.49 -11.50
C LEU A 259 -16.44 -24.87 -11.69
N ALA A 260 -17.30 -24.56 -10.70
CA ALA A 260 -18.72 -24.85 -10.78
C ALA A 260 -19.42 -24.01 -11.85
N VAL A 261 -19.22 -22.69 -11.84
CA VAL A 261 -19.80 -21.79 -12.86
C VAL A 261 -19.38 -22.23 -14.26
N ALA A 262 -18.08 -22.46 -14.48
CA ALA A 262 -17.58 -22.94 -15.78
C ALA A 262 -18.23 -24.28 -16.16
N GLY A 263 -18.33 -25.22 -15.21
CA GLY A 263 -18.97 -26.51 -15.40
C GLY A 263 -20.45 -26.43 -15.79
N VAL A 264 -21.21 -25.49 -15.22
CA VAL A 264 -22.61 -25.25 -15.59
C VAL A 264 -22.72 -24.75 -17.03
N MET A 265 -21.87 -23.80 -17.41
CA MET A 265 -21.88 -23.21 -18.75
C MET A 265 -21.60 -24.21 -19.87
N VAL A 266 -20.76 -25.21 -19.60
CA VAL A 266 -20.34 -26.19 -20.62
C VAL A 266 -20.92 -27.59 -20.38
N TRP A 267 -21.86 -27.75 -19.45
CA TRP A 267 -22.33 -29.05 -18.96
C TRP A 267 -22.71 -30.04 -20.06
N GLU A 268 -23.50 -29.59 -21.04
CA GLU A 268 -24.00 -30.43 -22.15
C GLU A 268 -22.88 -30.91 -23.09
N ARG A 269 -21.69 -30.27 -23.05
CA ARG A 269 -20.51 -30.61 -23.85
C ARG A 269 -19.51 -31.49 -23.10
N LEU A 270 -19.70 -31.71 -21.80
CA LEU A 270 -18.79 -32.49 -20.98
C LEU A 270 -18.95 -33.98 -21.23
N ALA A 271 -17.83 -34.71 -21.26
CA ALA A 271 -17.86 -36.17 -21.29
C ALA A 271 -18.48 -36.74 -19.99
N PRO A 272 -19.26 -37.84 -20.04
CA PRO A 272 -19.85 -38.48 -18.85
C PRO A 272 -18.89 -38.75 -17.67
N PRO A 273 -17.64 -39.23 -17.88
CA PRO A 273 -16.70 -39.42 -16.76
C PRO A 273 -16.25 -38.09 -16.13
N VAL A 274 -16.24 -37.00 -16.89
CA VAL A 274 -15.92 -35.65 -16.38
C VAL A 274 -17.09 -35.09 -15.59
N GLN A 275 -18.33 -35.27 -16.07
CA GLN A 275 -19.55 -34.89 -15.34
C GLN A 275 -19.64 -35.58 -13.97
N ALA A 276 -19.43 -36.89 -13.92
CA ALA A 276 -19.47 -37.68 -12.69
C ALA A 276 -18.42 -37.23 -11.67
N GLU A 277 -17.19 -36.96 -12.13
CA GLU A 277 -16.11 -36.49 -11.25
C GLU A 277 -16.35 -35.04 -10.77
N LEU A 278 -16.82 -34.16 -11.66
CA LEU A 278 -17.16 -32.78 -11.31
C LEU A 278 -18.27 -32.74 -10.24
N ALA A 279 -19.32 -33.55 -10.40
CA ALA A 279 -20.39 -33.67 -9.41
C ALA A 279 -19.88 -34.21 -8.06
N LYS A 280 -18.97 -35.19 -8.07
CA LYS A 280 -18.31 -35.70 -6.87
C LYS A 280 -17.45 -34.65 -6.16
N MET A 281 -16.83 -33.73 -6.91
CA MET A 281 -16.09 -32.61 -6.32
C MET A 281 -17.02 -31.55 -5.72
N MET A 282 -18.21 -31.35 -6.31
CA MET A 282 -19.19 -30.36 -5.85
C MET A 282 -20.06 -30.85 -4.68
N SER A 283 -20.18 -32.16 -4.47
CA SER A 283 -20.93 -32.74 -3.35
C SER A 283 -20.20 -32.69 -2.00
N ARG A 284 -18.91 -32.32 -1.97
CA ARG A 284 -18.14 -32.19 -0.72
C ARG A 284 -18.54 -30.91 0.03
N GLU A 285 -18.97 -31.08 1.28
CA GLU A 285 -19.68 -30.09 2.10
C GLU A 285 -19.00 -28.71 2.23
N SER A 286 -19.80 -27.66 2.07
CA SER A 286 -19.55 -26.32 2.64
C SER A 286 -20.87 -25.71 3.12
N LYS A 287 -20.82 -24.96 4.23
CA LYS A 287 -21.99 -24.42 4.94
C LYS A 287 -22.83 -23.41 4.13
N SER A 288 -22.24 -22.76 3.12
CA SER A 288 -22.96 -22.10 2.03
C SER A 288 -22.42 -22.62 0.70
N LEU A 289 -23.31 -22.98 -0.22
CA LEU A 289 -22.95 -23.52 -1.53
C LEU A 289 -23.44 -22.55 -2.59
N PRO A 290 -22.56 -22.04 -3.48
CA PRO A 290 -22.97 -21.37 -4.71
C PRO A 290 -24.02 -22.17 -5.48
N LEU A 291 -24.90 -21.48 -6.18
CA LEU A 291 -26.05 -22.10 -6.85
C LEU A 291 -25.60 -23.07 -7.95
N CYS A 292 -24.55 -22.72 -8.69
CA CYS A 292 -23.96 -23.57 -9.73
C CYS A 292 -23.46 -24.92 -9.18
N ARG A 293 -22.94 -24.96 -7.95
CA ARG A 293 -22.48 -26.21 -7.33
C ARG A 293 -23.64 -27.16 -7.09
N ARG A 294 -24.75 -26.65 -6.54
CA ARG A 294 -25.97 -27.42 -6.31
C ARG A 294 -26.58 -27.88 -7.63
N TRP A 295 -26.60 -27.01 -8.64
CA TRP A 295 -27.10 -27.35 -9.97
C TRP A 295 -26.35 -28.53 -10.60
N ILE A 296 -25.01 -28.56 -10.52
CA ILE A 296 -24.19 -29.67 -11.02
C ILE A 296 -24.58 -30.99 -10.34
N VAL A 297 -24.72 -30.99 -9.00
CA VAL A 297 -25.06 -32.22 -8.25
C VAL A 297 -26.45 -32.72 -8.64
N VAL A 298 -27.43 -31.82 -8.72
CA VAL A 298 -28.81 -32.17 -9.12
C VAL A 298 -28.85 -32.66 -10.56
N ARG A 299 -28.09 -32.04 -11.47
CA ARG A 299 -27.93 -32.46 -12.87
C ARG A 299 -27.34 -33.85 -13.01
N GLN A 300 -26.39 -34.23 -12.16
CA GLN A 300 -25.80 -35.57 -12.18
C GLN A 300 -26.77 -36.64 -11.65
N MET A 301 -27.54 -36.32 -10.61
CA MET A 301 -28.53 -37.24 -10.05
C MET A 301 -29.78 -37.36 -10.95
N ASP A 302 -30.11 -36.29 -11.69
CA ASP A 302 -31.21 -36.19 -12.65
C ASP A 302 -32.57 -36.65 -12.08
N THR A 303 -32.83 -36.31 -10.80
CA THR A 303 -34.03 -36.69 -10.06
C THR A 303 -34.99 -35.52 -9.84
N LYS A 304 -36.29 -35.79 -9.88
CA LYS A 304 -37.34 -34.79 -9.60
C LYS A 304 -37.17 -34.12 -8.24
N ALA A 305 -36.86 -34.89 -7.20
CA ALA A 305 -36.68 -34.38 -5.84
C ALA A 305 -35.51 -33.40 -5.74
N GLY A 306 -34.39 -33.67 -6.43
CA GLY A 306 -33.24 -32.77 -6.47
C GLY A 306 -33.56 -31.43 -7.14
N TYR A 307 -34.29 -31.46 -8.26
CA TYR A 307 -34.74 -30.24 -8.93
C TYR A 307 -35.75 -29.44 -8.09
N GLU A 308 -36.62 -30.12 -7.34
CA GLU A 308 -37.58 -29.48 -6.44
C GLU A 308 -36.87 -28.76 -5.27
N ASP A 309 -35.90 -29.41 -4.61
CA ASP A 309 -35.11 -28.78 -3.54
C ASP A 309 -34.36 -27.53 -4.04
N LEU A 310 -33.75 -27.62 -5.23
CA LEU A 310 -33.05 -26.48 -5.83
C LEU A 310 -34.01 -25.32 -6.16
N LEU A 311 -35.21 -25.60 -6.68
CA LEU A 311 -36.25 -24.60 -6.93
C LEU A 311 -36.68 -23.87 -5.66
N VAL A 312 -36.93 -24.62 -4.58
CA VAL A 312 -37.36 -24.07 -3.29
C VAL A 312 -36.26 -23.16 -2.73
N ARG A 313 -35.00 -23.61 -2.78
CA ARG A 313 -33.85 -22.82 -2.30
C ARG A 313 -33.61 -21.57 -3.14
N LEU A 314 -33.67 -21.66 -4.47
CA LEU A 314 -33.55 -20.49 -5.35
C LEU A 314 -34.59 -19.42 -4.99
N ARG A 315 -35.84 -19.82 -4.76
CA ARG A 315 -36.91 -18.90 -4.33
C ARG A 315 -36.67 -18.29 -2.95
N ALA A 316 -36.09 -19.05 -2.03
CA ALA A 316 -35.82 -18.59 -0.67
C ALA A 316 -34.58 -17.69 -0.56
N GLU A 317 -33.48 -18.07 -1.23
CA GLU A 317 -32.18 -17.41 -1.13
C GLU A 317 -32.02 -16.26 -2.16
N ARG A 318 -32.65 -16.36 -3.35
CA ARG A 318 -32.50 -15.41 -4.46
C ARG A 318 -33.82 -15.17 -5.23
N PRO A 319 -34.87 -14.62 -4.58
CA PRO A 319 -36.18 -14.40 -5.21
C PRO A 319 -36.13 -13.51 -6.46
N GLN A 320 -35.12 -12.64 -6.56
CA GLN A 320 -34.93 -11.69 -7.67
C GLN A 320 -34.52 -12.33 -9.01
N LEU A 321 -33.94 -13.54 -9.01
CA LEU A 321 -33.42 -14.18 -10.23
C LEU A 321 -34.52 -14.84 -11.09
N GLY A 322 -35.76 -14.88 -10.60
CA GLY A 322 -36.84 -15.58 -11.29
C GLY A 322 -36.62 -17.10 -11.34
N LEU A 323 -37.42 -17.79 -12.16
CA LEU A 323 -37.33 -19.24 -12.34
C LEU A 323 -36.59 -19.57 -13.64
N PRO A 324 -35.39 -20.17 -13.58
CA PRO A 324 -34.59 -20.43 -14.77
C PRO A 324 -35.32 -21.40 -15.71
N SER A 325 -35.54 -20.99 -16.95
CA SER A 325 -36.35 -21.76 -17.91
C SER A 325 -35.81 -23.19 -18.13
N ALA A 326 -34.49 -23.35 -18.21
CA ALA A 326 -33.84 -24.65 -18.35
C ALA A 326 -34.07 -25.58 -17.13
N LEU A 327 -34.12 -25.00 -15.93
CA LEU A 327 -34.35 -25.71 -14.68
C LEU A 327 -35.81 -26.11 -14.53
N VAL A 328 -36.73 -25.20 -14.87
CA VAL A 328 -38.16 -25.50 -14.93
C VAL A 328 -38.45 -26.56 -15.99
N ALA A 329 -37.86 -26.47 -17.18
CA ALA A 329 -38.06 -27.45 -18.24
C ALA A 329 -37.62 -28.86 -17.83
N ARG A 330 -36.47 -29.00 -17.15
CA ARG A 330 -35.99 -30.30 -16.63
C ARG A 330 -36.84 -30.82 -15.48
N TYR A 331 -37.25 -29.96 -14.55
CA TYR A 331 -38.16 -30.35 -13.47
C TYR A 331 -39.50 -30.85 -14.01
N VAL A 332 -40.08 -30.10 -14.97
CA VAL A 332 -41.34 -30.43 -15.62
C VAL A 332 -41.22 -31.71 -16.45
N SER A 333 -40.13 -31.90 -17.22
CA SER A 333 -39.95 -33.12 -18.01
C SER A 333 -39.84 -34.39 -17.15
N LYS A 334 -39.19 -34.31 -15.98
CA LYS A 334 -39.14 -35.41 -15.00
C LYS A 334 -40.43 -35.59 -14.21
N GLY A 335 -41.23 -34.53 -14.08
CA GLY A 335 -42.53 -34.57 -13.41
C GLY A 335 -43.67 -35.06 -14.29
N LEU A 336 -43.57 -34.88 -15.61
CA LEU A 336 -44.62 -35.19 -16.57
C LEU A 336 -44.59 -36.63 -17.05
N VAL A 337 -43.40 -37.16 -17.32
CA VAL A 337 -43.22 -38.44 -17.97
C VAL A 337 -42.21 -39.25 -17.16
N SER A 338 -42.60 -40.44 -16.72
CA SER A 338 -41.70 -41.35 -16.00
C SER A 338 -40.61 -41.88 -16.95
N SER A 339 -39.48 -42.35 -16.41
CA SER A 339 -38.39 -42.90 -17.24
C SER A 339 -38.86 -44.08 -18.12
N GLN A 340 -39.87 -44.84 -17.69
CA GLN A 340 -40.47 -45.92 -18.47
C GLN A 340 -41.32 -45.38 -19.63
N GLU A 341 -42.10 -44.34 -19.38
CA GLU A 341 -42.94 -43.67 -20.39
C GLU A 341 -42.11 -42.87 -21.42
N GLN A 342 -40.89 -42.41 -21.06
CA GLN A 342 -39.96 -41.75 -21.99
C GLN A 342 -39.32 -42.73 -22.99
N LEU A 343 -39.17 -44.00 -22.59
CA LEU A 343 -38.59 -45.05 -23.41
C LEU A 343 -39.64 -45.78 -24.26
N ALA A 344 -40.91 -45.73 -23.85
CA ALA A 344 -42.02 -46.18 -24.65
C ALA A 344 -42.22 -45.24 -25.85
N TRP A 345 -41.99 -45.72 -27.07
CA TRP A 345 -42.45 -45.03 -28.28
C TRP A 345 -43.98 -44.85 -28.19
N CYS A 346 -44.55 -43.88 -28.92
CA CYS A 346 -45.97 -43.44 -28.87
C CYS A 346 -47.06 -44.51 -29.11
N TRP A 347 -46.69 -45.80 -29.14
CA TRP A 347 -47.50 -46.96 -29.46
C TRP A 347 -47.39 -48.05 -28.38
N GLN A 348 -46.49 -47.92 -27.39
CA GLN A 348 -46.33 -48.87 -26.30
C GLN A 348 -46.84 -48.30 -24.98
N SER A 349 -47.60 -49.11 -24.25
CA SER A 349 -48.04 -48.80 -22.90
C SER A 349 -46.86 -48.95 -21.92
N PRO A 350 -46.69 -48.04 -20.94
CA PRO A 350 -47.53 -46.87 -20.69
C PRO A 350 -47.06 -45.67 -21.53
N CYS A 351 -47.93 -45.19 -22.43
CA CYS A 351 -47.82 -43.84 -22.99
C CYS A 351 -48.89 -43.01 -22.27
N PRO A 352 -48.54 -41.95 -21.53
CA PRO A 352 -49.50 -41.21 -20.74
C PRO A 352 -50.51 -40.52 -21.66
N GLY A 353 -51.80 -40.69 -21.38
CA GLY A 353 -52.85 -40.00 -22.11
C GLY A 353 -52.75 -38.49 -21.94
N VAL A 354 -53.27 -37.72 -22.90
CA VAL A 354 -53.26 -36.25 -22.88
C VAL A 354 -53.88 -35.69 -21.59
N THR A 355 -54.97 -36.31 -21.11
CA THR A 355 -55.64 -35.97 -19.83
C THR A 355 -54.76 -36.22 -18.61
N GLU A 356 -53.94 -37.27 -18.63
CA GLU A 356 -53.01 -37.61 -17.55
C GLU A 356 -51.82 -36.65 -17.52
N LEU A 357 -51.32 -36.23 -18.68
CA LEU A 357 -50.32 -35.16 -18.77
C LEU A 357 -50.86 -33.83 -18.21
N PHE A 358 -52.10 -33.46 -18.55
CA PHE A 358 -52.73 -32.25 -18.01
C PHE A 358 -52.97 -32.34 -16.50
N SER A 359 -53.38 -33.49 -15.98
CA SER A 359 -53.55 -33.67 -14.53
C SER A 359 -52.22 -33.59 -13.77
N ARG A 360 -51.14 -34.18 -14.31
CA ARG A 360 -49.78 -34.06 -13.78
C ARG A 360 -49.26 -32.61 -13.83
N LEU A 361 -49.50 -31.88 -14.93
CA LEU A 361 -49.20 -30.44 -15.01
C LEU A 361 -49.95 -29.63 -13.94
N GLN A 362 -51.23 -29.94 -13.72
CA GLN A 362 -52.06 -29.26 -12.73
C GLN A 362 -51.58 -29.56 -11.30
N GLN A 363 -51.14 -30.79 -11.01
CA GLN A 363 -50.52 -31.15 -9.74
C GLN A 363 -49.19 -30.40 -9.52
N ILE A 364 -48.35 -30.31 -10.54
CA ILE A 364 -47.10 -29.53 -10.48
C ILE A 364 -47.38 -28.05 -10.23
N ARG A 365 -48.40 -27.48 -10.90
CA ARG A 365 -48.81 -26.08 -10.73
C ARG A 365 -49.36 -25.81 -9.33
N THR A 366 -50.22 -26.67 -8.81
CA THR A 366 -50.86 -26.49 -7.49
C THR A 366 -49.87 -26.63 -6.33
N LYS A 367 -48.92 -27.57 -6.42
CA LYS A 367 -47.86 -27.77 -5.43
C LYS A 367 -46.88 -26.59 -5.37
N ASN A 368 -46.62 -25.94 -6.50
CA ASN A 368 -45.64 -24.86 -6.62
C ASN A 368 -46.25 -23.44 -6.53
N ASN A 369 -47.56 -23.31 -6.31
CA ASN A 369 -48.26 -22.03 -6.18
C ASN A 369 -48.35 -21.61 -4.69
N PRO A 370 -47.69 -20.51 -4.26
CA PRO A 370 -47.64 -20.09 -2.86
C PRO A 370 -49.00 -19.67 -2.28
N ASN A 371 -50.01 -19.43 -3.13
CA ASN A 371 -51.37 -19.07 -2.71
C ASN A 371 -52.30 -20.28 -2.51
N SER A 372 -51.87 -21.52 -2.82
CA SER A 372 -52.74 -22.70 -2.68
C SER A 372 -52.84 -23.23 -1.24
N THR A 373 -51.90 -22.85 -0.36
CA THR A 373 -51.89 -23.22 1.07
C THR A 373 -52.64 -22.22 1.96
N ARG A 374 -53.11 -21.09 1.42
CA ARG A 374 -53.88 -20.07 2.19
C ARG A 374 -55.38 -20.33 2.27
N LYS A 375 -55.86 -21.46 1.75
CA LYS A 375 -57.26 -21.91 1.87
C LYS A 375 -57.32 -23.37 2.32
N LYS A 376 -56.95 -23.62 3.57
CA LYS A 376 -57.55 -24.69 4.38
C LYS A 376 -57.67 -24.21 5.80
#